data_AF-A0A6D2IUY4-F1
#
_entry.id   AF-A0A6D2IUY4-F1
#
_cell.length_a   1.000
_cell.length_b   1.000
_cell.length_c   1.000
_cell.angle_alpha   90.00
_cell.angle_beta   90.00
_cell.angle_gamma   90.00
#
_symmetry.space_group_name_H-M   'P 1'
#
loop_
_entity.id
_entity.type
_entity.pdbx_description
1 polymer ?
#
loop_
_entity_poly.entity_id
_entity_poly.type
_entity_poly.pdbx_seq_one_letter_code
_entity_poly.pdbx_strand_id
1 'polypeptide(L)'
;MERRRRHLTDTSLCQVCKGGEESSMHILRDCPAMSGIWTRIVPVRKQREFFTFPLLCWLHDNLGNDMDMGGYTWSTIFAISIWWGWKWRCWNVFGNNGKCRDRVKFLKNLASEVSLAHEHLRERACAGVRVERHIAWKPPESGWWKMNTDGASR
;
A
#
# COMPACT_ATOMS: atom_id res chain seq x y z
N MET A 1 -16.74 -13.67 -3.73
CA MET A 1 -15.47 -13.20 -3.16
C MET A 1 -14.31 -13.49 -4.09
N GLU A 2 -13.48 -12.48 -4.44
CA GLU A 2 -12.63 -12.53 -5.64
C GLU A 2 -11.65 -13.70 -5.69
N ARG A 3 -11.07 -14.11 -4.55
CA ARG A 3 -10.20 -15.30 -4.50
C ARG A 3 -10.94 -16.62 -4.69
N ARG A 4 -12.07 -16.79 -4.02
CA ARG A 4 -12.95 -17.96 -4.22
C ARG A 4 -13.47 -18.00 -5.66
N ARG A 5 -13.82 -16.84 -6.22
CA ARG A 5 -14.25 -16.67 -7.63
C ARG A 5 -13.14 -17.07 -8.60
N ARG A 6 -11.87 -16.84 -8.24
CA ARG A 6 -10.68 -17.23 -9.02
C ARG A 6 -10.12 -18.60 -8.64
N HIS A 7 -10.82 -19.41 -7.85
CA HIS A 7 -10.37 -20.73 -7.40
C HIS A 7 -9.02 -20.73 -6.67
N LEU A 8 -8.69 -19.64 -5.98
CA LEU A 8 -7.47 -19.49 -5.18
C LEU A 8 -7.66 -19.86 -3.70
N THR A 9 -8.87 -20.29 -3.32
CA THR A 9 -9.24 -20.76 -1.96
C THR A 9 -10.64 -21.39 -1.99
N ASP A 10 -10.87 -22.37 -1.12
CA ASP A 10 -12.17 -23.04 -0.98
C ASP A 10 -13.12 -22.34 0.00
N THR A 11 -12.64 -21.31 0.71
CA THR A 11 -13.40 -20.62 1.76
C THR A 11 -13.59 -19.13 1.45
N SER A 12 -14.73 -18.57 1.84
CA SER A 12 -14.96 -17.11 1.81
C SER A 12 -14.37 -16.40 3.03
N LEU A 13 -13.86 -17.12 4.03
CA LEU A 13 -13.36 -16.55 5.27
C LEU A 13 -11.99 -15.88 5.11
N CYS A 14 -11.82 -14.79 5.83
CA CYS A 14 -10.55 -14.09 5.95
C CYS A 14 -9.49 -15.01 6.56
N GLN A 15 -8.44 -15.29 5.80
CA GLN A 15 -7.35 -16.17 6.26
C GLN A 15 -6.50 -15.55 7.38
N VAL A 16 -6.61 -14.24 7.57
CA VAL A 16 -5.85 -13.51 8.61
C VAL A 16 -6.52 -13.65 9.98
N CYS A 17 -7.82 -13.37 10.08
CA CYS A 17 -8.54 -13.36 11.36
C CYS A 17 -9.44 -14.59 11.58
N LYS A 18 -9.79 -15.31 10.52
CA LYS A 18 -10.75 -16.44 10.51
C LYS A 18 -12.14 -16.13 11.08
N GLY A 19 -12.46 -14.85 11.33
CA GLY A 19 -13.66 -14.42 12.05
C GLY A 19 -14.71 -13.68 11.20
N GLY A 20 -14.49 -13.54 9.89
CA GLY A 20 -15.45 -12.87 9.01
C GLY A 20 -15.21 -13.22 7.55
N GLU A 21 -16.21 -12.94 6.71
CA GLU A 21 -16.04 -13.03 5.26
C GLU A 21 -14.97 -12.03 4.82
N GLU A 22 -14.03 -12.54 4.03
CA GLU A 22 -13.03 -11.69 3.44
C GLU A 22 -13.71 -10.73 2.46
N SER A 23 -13.31 -9.47 2.46
CA SER A 23 -13.72 -8.45 1.49
C SER A 23 -12.65 -7.36 1.48
N SER A 24 -12.64 -6.47 0.48
CA SER A 24 -11.71 -5.34 0.48
C SER A 24 -11.87 -4.49 1.74
N MET A 25 -13.11 -4.23 2.16
CA MET A 25 -13.38 -3.46 3.39
C MET A 25 -12.90 -4.18 4.63
N HIS A 26 -13.18 -5.50 4.73
CA HIS A 26 -12.75 -6.29 5.86
C HIS A 26 -11.22 -6.35 5.95
N ILE A 27 -10.53 -6.66 4.86
CA ILE A 27 -9.06 -6.76 4.86
C ILE A 27 -8.43 -5.42 5.24
N LEU A 28 -8.93 -4.32 4.68
CA LEU A 28 -8.29 -3.01 4.80
C LEU A 28 -8.69 -2.25 6.08
N ARG A 29 -9.86 -2.53 6.65
CA ARG A 29 -10.41 -1.76 7.78
C ARG A 29 -10.86 -2.62 8.97
N ASP A 30 -11.77 -3.56 8.73
CA ASP A 30 -12.55 -4.16 9.82
C ASP A 30 -11.89 -5.41 10.45
N CYS A 31 -10.98 -6.06 9.73
CA CYS A 31 -10.23 -7.22 10.20
C CYS A 31 -9.47 -6.85 11.48
N PRO A 32 -9.55 -7.64 12.57
CA PRO A 32 -8.83 -7.39 13.83
C PRO A 32 -7.34 -7.06 13.67
N ALA A 33 -6.68 -7.65 12.67
CA ALA A 33 -5.28 -7.39 12.36
C ALA A 33 -5.01 -5.96 11.84
N MET A 34 -6.00 -5.34 11.17
CA MET A 34 -5.94 -3.96 10.67
C MET A 34 -6.67 -2.97 11.58
N SER A 35 -7.85 -3.30 12.11
CA SER A 35 -8.58 -2.41 13.02
C SER A 35 -7.78 -2.07 14.27
N GLY A 36 -6.99 -3.02 14.81
CA GLY A 36 -6.06 -2.77 15.91
C GLY A 36 -4.92 -1.79 15.59
N ILE A 37 -4.58 -1.62 14.31
CA ILE A 37 -3.63 -0.60 13.83
C ILE A 37 -4.35 0.73 13.73
N TRP A 38 -5.53 0.73 13.10
CA TRP A 38 -6.34 1.94 12.90
C TRP A 38 -6.72 2.61 14.22
N THR A 39 -7.08 1.87 15.27
CA THR A 39 -7.40 2.45 16.59
C THR A 39 -6.23 3.20 17.24
N ARG A 40 -4.99 2.96 16.79
CA ARG A 40 -3.77 3.61 17.27
C ARG A 40 -3.28 4.75 16.37
N ILE A 41 -3.82 4.85 15.14
CA ILE A 41 -3.47 5.88 14.15
C ILE A 41 -4.59 6.92 14.05
N VAL A 42 -5.84 6.47 13.98
CA VAL A 42 -7.02 7.33 13.84
C VAL A 42 -7.33 8.00 15.18
N PRO A 43 -7.46 9.34 15.23
CA PRO A 43 -7.88 10.05 16.44
C PRO A 43 -9.19 9.50 16.98
N VAL A 44 -9.29 9.28 18.29
CA VAL A 44 -10.45 8.66 18.96
C VAL A 44 -11.78 9.27 18.51
N ARG A 45 -11.85 10.61 18.43
CA ARG A 45 -13.05 11.36 17.98
C ARG A 45 -13.52 11.03 16.55
N LYS A 46 -12.62 10.56 15.67
CA LYS A 46 -12.91 10.20 14.27
C LYS A 46 -13.13 8.71 14.07
N GLN A 47 -12.86 7.87 15.08
CA GLN A 47 -12.89 6.41 14.90
C GLN A 47 -14.29 5.91 14.51
N ARG A 48 -15.35 6.42 15.15
CA ARG A 48 -16.72 6.02 14.83
C ARG A 48 -17.00 6.22 13.34
N GLU A 49 -16.73 7.41 12.83
CA GLU A 49 -16.91 7.78 11.42
C GLU A 49 -16.05 6.90 10.50
N PHE A 50 -14.78 6.74 10.84
CA PHE A 50 -13.82 5.95 10.08
C PHE A 50 -14.30 4.50 9.87
N PHE A 51 -14.84 3.87 10.91
CA PHE A 51 -15.31 2.48 10.87
C PHE A 51 -16.73 2.29 10.31
N THR A 52 -17.48 3.36 10.02
CA THR A 52 -18.84 3.26 9.47
C THR A 52 -18.94 3.63 8.00
N PHE A 53 -17.99 4.39 7.45
CA PHE A 53 -18.10 4.90 6.07
C PHE A 53 -18.11 3.80 4.99
N PRO A 54 -18.88 3.97 3.90
CA PRO A 54 -18.79 3.11 2.72
C PRO A 54 -17.41 3.16 2.06
N LEU A 55 -16.98 2.08 1.41
CA LEU A 55 -15.62 1.94 0.87
C LEU A 55 -15.15 3.12 0.01
N LEU A 56 -15.97 3.58 -0.95
CA LEU A 56 -15.56 4.66 -1.86
C LEU A 56 -15.42 6.00 -1.15
N CYS A 57 -16.40 6.39 -0.31
CA CYS A 57 -16.30 7.60 0.51
C CYS A 57 -15.11 7.52 1.46
N TRP A 58 -14.94 6.36 2.11
CA TRP A 58 -13.81 6.12 3.01
C TRP A 58 -12.46 6.29 2.32
N LEU A 59 -12.29 5.77 1.10
CA LEU A 59 -11.06 5.98 0.32
C LEU A 59 -10.87 7.44 -0.07
N HIS A 60 -11.92 8.06 -0.62
CA HIS A 60 -11.87 9.45 -1.08
C HIS A 60 -11.49 10.41 0.04
N ASP A 61 -12.20 10.35 1.17
CA ASP A 61 -12.05 11.32 2.26
C ASP A 61 -10.70 11.17 2.97
N ASN A 62 -10.18 9.95 3.07
CA ASN A 62 -8.89 9.73 3.71
C ASN A 62 -7.70 9.99 2.77
N LEU A 63 -7.82 9.69 1.47
CA LEU A 63 -6.75 9.98 0.50
C LEU A 63 -6.68 11.46 0.13
N GLY A 64 -7.79 12.20 0.22
CA GLY A 64 -7.84 13.64 -0.02
C GLY A 64 -7.58 14.51 1.22
N ASN A 65 -7.31 13.89 2.38
CA ASN A 65 -7.07 14.64 3.62
C ASN A 65 -5.57 14.89 3.83
N ASP A 66 -5.15 16.12 3.53
CA ASP A 66 -3.78 16.60 3.67
C ASP A 66 -3.47 17.21 5.04
N MET A 67 -4.21 16.82 6.08
CA MET A 67 -3.90 17.18 7.46
C MET A 67 -2.44 16.80 7.79
N ASP A 68 -1.67 17.79 8.24
CA ASP A 68 -0.31 17.57 8.72
C ASP A 68 -0.32 16.77 10.03
N MET A 69 0.53 15.75 10.08
CA MET A 69 0.72 14.84 11.21
C MET A 69 2.11 14.99 11.85
N GLY A 70 2.87 16.03 11.50
CA GLY A 70 4.21 16.30 12.02
C GLY A 70 5.27 15.49 11.28
N GLY A 71 5.48 15.83 10.00
CA GLY A 71 6.49 15.20 9.12
C GLY A 71 5.92 14.31 8.02
N TYR A 72 4.60 14.14 7.96
CA TYR A 72 3.87 13.52 6.85
C TYR A 72 2.40 13.95 6.92
N THR A 73 1.67 13.79 5.83
CA THR A 73 0.22 14.05 5.79
C THR A 73 -0.60 12.82 6.18
N TRP A 74 -1.84 13.04 6.61
CA TRP A 74 -2.79 11.96 6.88
C TRP A 74 -2.99 11.05 5.66
N SER A 75 -3.15 11.63 4.47
CA SER A 75 -3.25 10.92 3.19
C SER A 75 -2.09 9.93 2.98
N THR A 76 -0.86 10.32 3.30
CA THR A 76 0.34 9.48 3.21
C THR A 76 0.28 8.27 4.15
N ILE A 77 0.07 8.49 5.45
CA ILE A 77 0.01 7.36 6.41
C ILE A 77 -1.17 6.43 6.13
N PHE A 78 -2.30 6.98 5.66
CA PHE A 78 -3.46 6.19 5.26
C PHE A 78 -3.15 5.28 4.05
N ALA A 79 -2.57 5.84 2.98
CA ALA A 79 -2.20 5.10 1.79
C ALA A 79 -1.18 3.99 2.09
N ILE A 80 -0.16 4.31 2.88
CA ILE A 80 0.86 3.34 3.32
C ILE A 80 0.23 2.23 4.16
N SER A 81 -0.69 2.56 5.06
CA SER A 81 -1.38 1.58 5.92
C SER A 81 -2.26 0.62 5.12
N ILE A 82 -2.99 1.11 4.11
CA ILE A 82 -3.77 0.25 3.20
C ILE A 82 -2.86 -0.68 2.42
N TRP A 83 -1.81 -0.14 1.82
CA TRP A 83 -0.84 -0.92 1.04
C TRP A 83 -0.22 -2.04 1.87
N TRP A 84 0.23 -1.73 3.08
CA TRP A 84 0.82 -2.71 3.98
C TRP A 84 -0.19 -3.68 4.57
N GLY A 85 -1.42 -3.25 4.84
CA GLY A 85 -2.51 -4.15 5.23
C GLY A 85 -2.75 -5.24 4.19
N TRP A 86 -2.81 -4.84 2.92
CA TRP A 86 -2.89 -5.78 1.80
C TRP A 86 -1.65 -6.67 1.70
N LYS A 87 -0.45 -6.08 1.77
CA LYS A 87 0.83 -6.80 1.67
C LYS A 87 0.99 -7.85 2.77
N TRP A 88 0.72 -7.51 4.03
CA TRP A 88 0.74 -8.44 5.16
C TRP A 88 -0.29 -9.55 5.00
N ARG A 89 -1.46 -9.25 4.45
CA ARG A 89 -2.46 -10.26 4.13
C ARG A 89 -1.95 -11.24 3.07
N CYS A 90 -1.31 -10.78 2.00
CA CYS A 90 -0.68 -11.66 1.00
C CYS A 90 0.44 -12.49 1.62
N TRP A 91 1.30 -11.89 2.42
CA TRP A 91 2.36 -12.61 3.13
C TRP A 91 1.84 -13.75 4.01
N ASN A 92 0.79 -13.52 4.80
CA ASN A 92 0.17 -14.57 5.61
C ASN A 92 -0.34 -15.74 4.74
N VAL A 93 -0.85 -15.45 3.55
CA VAL A 93 -1.39 -16.46 2.63
C VAL A 93 -0.27 -17.27 1.95
N PHE A 94 0.85 -16.63 1.63
CA PHE A 94 1.97 -17.25 0.92
C PHE A 94 3.14 -17.67 1.82
N GLY A 95 2.94 -17.67 3.15
CA GLY A 95 3.91 -18.18 4.11
C GLY A 95 5.11 -17.27 4.43
N ASN A 96 5.10 -16.01 4.00
CA ASN A 96 6.22 -15.09 4.25
C ASN A 96 6.01 -14.29 5.56
N ASN A 97 6.15 -14.96 6.70
CA ASN A 97 5.77 -14.40 8.01
C ASN A 97 6.91 -13.63 8.70
N GLY A 98 7.31 -12.49 8.13
CA GLY A 98 8.16 -11.53 8.84
C GLY A 98 7.43 -10.96 10.07
N LYS A 99 8.01 -11.12 11.27
CA LYS A 99 7.46 -10.53 12.50
C LYS A 99 7.86 -9.06 12.59
N CYS A 100 6.96 -8.15 12.20
CA CYS A 100 7.06 -6.75 12.60
C CYS A 100 6.49 -6.61 14.02
N ARG A 101 7.37 -6.36 15.01
CA ARG A 101 6.99 -6.30 16.43
C ARG A 101 6.05 -5.12 16.74
N ASP A 102 6.25 -3.99 16.05
CA ASP A 102 5.38 -2.81 16.15
C ASP A 102 5.03 -2.29 14.75
N ARG A 103 3.88 -2.74 14.26
CA ARG A 103 3.35 -2.32 12.95
C ARG A 103 2.99 -0.84 12.89
N VAL A 104 2.57 -0.23 14.01
CA VAL A 104 2.20 1.18 14.03
C VAL A 104 3.43 2.05 13.89
N LYS A 105 4.47 1.78 14.69
CA LYS A 105 5.75 2.49 14.58
C LYS A 105 6.35 2.31 13.20
N PHE A 106 6.32 1.09 12.65
CA PHE A 106 6.78 0.82 11.30
C PHE A 106 6.08 1.70 10.25
N LEU A 107 4.75 1.80 10.29
CA LEU A 107 3.97 2.62 9.36
C LEU A 107 4.27 4.12 9.51
N LYS A 108 4.38 4.61 10.75
CA LYS A 108 4.71 6.03 11.02
C LYS A 108 6.10 6.39 10.52
N ASN A 109 7.09 5.53 10.75
CA ASN A 109 8.45 5.74 10.25
C ASN A 109 8.47 5.76 8.73
N LEU A 110 7.82 4.79 8.09
CA LEU A 110 7.75 4.73 6.64
C LEU A 110 7.02 5.93 6.03
N ALA A 111 5.96 6.43 6.68
CA ALA A 111 5.28 7.65 6.26
C ALA A 111 6.19 8.88 6.28
N SER A 112 6.97 9.03 7.35
CA SER A 112 7.99 10.08 7.46
C SER A 112 9.06 9.96 6.37
N GLU A 113 9.62 8.75 6.18
CA GLU A 113 10.63 8.50 5.15
C GLU A 113 10.12 8.79 3.73
N VAL A 114 8.89 8.38 3.42
CA VAL A 114 8.27 8.63 2.11
C VAL A 114 8.03 10.13 1.90
N SER A 115 7.54 10.84 2.91
CA SER A 115 7.33 12.29 2.85
C SER A 115 8.65 13.04 2.63
N LEU A 116 9.69 12.72 3.40
CA LEU A 116 11.03 13.31 3.23
C LEU A 116 11.62 13.04 1.83
N ALA A 117 11.51 11.80 1.34
CA ALA A 117 11.97 11.45 0.01
C ALA A 117 11.21 12.23 -1.08
N HIS A 118 9.90 12.44 -0.89
CA HIS A 118 9.09 13.19 -1.83
C HIS A 118 9.45 14.69 -1.84
N GLU A 119 9.72 15.28 -0.67
CA GLU A 119 10.21 16.66 -0.55
C GLU A 119 11.54 16.85 -1.28
N HIS A 120 12.53 15.97 -1.03
CA HIS A 120 13.81 16.01 -1.74
C HIS A 120 13.68 15.84 -3.26
N LEU A 121 12.74 15.01 -3.72
CA LEU A 121 12.47 14.88 -5.16
C LEU A 121 11.83 16.14 -5.74
N ARG A 122 10.94 16.82 -5.01
CA ARG A 122 10.35 18.10 -5.43
C ARG A 122 11.43 19.18 -5.55
N GLU A 123 12.34 19.26 -4.58
CA GLU A 123 13.49 20.17 -4.62
C GLU A 123 14.37 19.92 -5.86
N ARG A 124 14.67 18.64 -6.15
CA ARG A 124 15.45 18.25 -7.33
C ARG A 124 14.72 18.47 -8.65
N ALA A 125 13.40 18.27 -8.69
CA ALA A 125 12.59 18.50 -9.88
C ALA A 125 12.56 19.99 -10.27
N CYS A 126 12.57 20.89 -9.28
CA CYS A 126 12.79 22.32 -9.54
C CYS A 126 14.20 22.63 -10.06
N ALA A 127 15.19 21.78 -9.77
CA ALA A 127 16.60 21.99 -10.14
C ALA A 127 16.99 21.41 -11.51
N GLY A 128 16.13 20.64 -12.18
CA GLY A 128 16.47 19.99 -13.45
C GLY A 128 15.32 20.00 -14.46
N VAL A 129 15.57 20.49 -15.68
CA VAL A 129 14.63 20.38 -16.79
C VAL A 129 14.47 18.89 -17.15
N ARG A 130 13.31 18.31 -16.85
CA ARG A 130 12.95 16.98 -17.34
C ARG A 130 12.82 17.05 -18.86
N VAL A 131 13.74 16.43 -19.59
CA VAL A 131 13.67 16.32 -21.04
C VAL A 131 12.99 15.01 -21.41
N GLU A 132 11.84 15.10 -22.07
CA GLU A 132 11.22 13.95 -22.71
C GLU A 132 12.10 13.50 -23.88
N ARG A 133 12.47 12.21 -23.88
CA ARG A 133 13.25 11.60 -24.97
C ARG A 133 12.42 10.50 -25.57
N HIS A 134 12.21 10.57 -26.88
CA HIS A 134 11.68 9.44 -27.63
C HIS A 134 12.72 8.31 -27.61
N ILE A 135 12.45 7.27 -26.83
CA ILE A 135 13.25 6.05 -26.80
C ILE A 135 12.63 5.12 -27.85
N ALA A 136 13.29 4.99 -29.00
CA ALA A 136 12.95 4.00 -30.00
C ALA A 136 13.94 2.83 -29.95
N TRP A 137 13.44 1.62 -30.21
CA TRP A 137 14.30 0.47 -30.36
C TRP A 137 15.22 0.68 -31.57
N LYS A 138 16.53 0.54 -31.34
CA LYS A 138 17.53 0.51 -32.42
C LYS A 138 18.03 -0.92 -32.60
N PRO A 139 18.08 -1.45 -33.83
CA PRO A 139 18.67 -2.74 -34.10
C PRO A 139 20.16 -2.76 -33.72
N PRO A 140 20.70 -3.92 -33.30
CA PRO A 140 22.13 -4.06 -33.07
C PRO A 140 22.92 -3.91 -34.37
N GLU A 141 24.20 -3.58 -34.25
CA GLU A 141 25.12 -3.50 -35.37
C GLU A 141 25.30 -4.87 -36.05
N SER A 142 25.72 -4.86 -37.32
CA SER A 142 25.97 -6.08 -38.08
C SER A 142 26.98 -6.98 -37.36
N GLY A 143 26.63 -8.24 -37.15
CA GLY A 143 27.44 -9.21 -36.38
C GLY A 143 27.11 -9.28 -34.88
N TRP A 144 26.25 -8.39 -34.37
CA TRP A 144 25.82 -8.39 -32.99
C TRP A 144 24.37 -8.86 -32.83
N TRP A 145 24.11 -9.58 -31.74
CA TRP A 145 22.79 -10.02 -31.34
C TRP A 145 22.40 -9.31 -30.05
N LYS A 146 21.16 -8.79 -30.00
CA LYS A 146 20.60 -8.17 -28.79
C LYS A 146 19.54 -9.09 -28.21
N MET A 147 19.86 -9.72 -27.09
CA MET A 147 18.93 -10.56 -26.34
C MET A 147 18.29 -9.73 -25.23
N ASN A 148 16.97 -9.56 -25.28
CA ASN A 148 16.23 -8.94 -24.18
C ASN A 148 15.93 -10.00 -23.12
N THR A 149 16.26 -9.71 -21.87
CA THR A 149 15.85 -10.52 -20.70
C THR A 149 14.97 -9.64 -19.82
N ASP A 150 13.70 -9.50 -20.19
CA ASP A 150 12.72 -8.81 -19.37
C ASP A 150 12.25 -9.74 -18.23
N GLY A 151 12.85 -9.57 -17.05
CA GLY A 151 12.24 -10.00 -15.79
C GLY A 151 12.12 -11.50 -15.52
N ALA A 152 12.83 -12.37 -16.24
CA ALA A 152 12.96 -13.77 -15.85
C ALA A 152 14.09 -13.95 -14.81
N SER A 153 13.86 -13.53 -13.57
CA SER A 153 14.68 -13.95 -12.42
C SER A 153 13.91 -14.98 -11.59
N ARG A 154 14.56 -16.10 -11.25
CA ARG A 154 14.02 -17.15 -10.38
C ARG A 154 13.77 -16.65 -8.96
#